data_AF-A0A239QWH2-F1
#
_entry.id   AF-A0A239QWH2-F1
#
_cell.length_a   1.000
_cell.length_b   1.000
_cell.length_c   1.000
_cell.angle_alpha   90.00
_cell.angle_beta   90.00
_cell.angle_gamma   90.00
#
_symmetry.space_group_name_H-M   'P 1'
#
loop_
_entity.id
_entity.type
_entity.pdbx_description
1 polymer ?
#
loop_
_entity_poly.entity_id
_entity_poly.type
_entity_poly.pdbx_seq_one_letter_code
_entity_poly.pdbx_strand_id
1 'polypeptide(L)'
;EMAWNVYQKVIGAYREKNKKKAAKKMRRLIEAIGTAVPAALVEIAKLGRTLRRRAADVLAYFEHPGTSNGPTEAINGRLEHLRGSALGFRNLDHYRLRALLETGGFRPALHSGLR
;
A
#
# COMPACT_ATOMS: atom_id res chain seq x y z
N GLU A 1 -20.62 -5.44 -10.91
CA GLU A 1 -21.22 -4.66 -9.79
C GLU A 1 -20.66 -5.01 -8.41
N MET A 2 -20.45 -6.28 -8.04
CA MET A 2 -20.05 -6.63 -6.67
C MET A 2 -18.65 -6.14 -6.25
N ALA A 3 -17.65 -6.23 -7.14
CA ALA A 3 -16.32 -5.72 -6.87
C ALA A 3 -16.33 -4.19 -6.64
N TRP A 4 -17.13 -3.47 -7.43
CA TRP A 4 -17.36 -2.04 -7.25
C TRP A 4 -17.98 -1.74 -5.87
N ASN A 5 -18.99 -2.51 -5.45
CA ASN A 5 -19.61 -2.33 -4.13
C ASN A 5 -18.63 -2.58 -2.97
N VAL A 6 -17.77 -3.60 -3.09
CA VAL A 6 -16.71 -3.85 -2.10
C VAL A 6 -15.74 -2.67 -2.06
N TYR A 7 -15.28 -2.20 -3.23
CA TYR A 7 -14.41 -1.04 -3.35
C TYR A 7 -15.01 0.22 -2.69
N GLN A 8 -16.27 0.53 -3.00
CA GLN A 8 -16.97 1.69 -2.41
C GLN A 8 -17.08 1.58 -0.89
N LYS A 9 -17.31 0.38 -0.34
CA LYS A 9 -17.33 0.16 1.11
C LYS A 9 -15.96 0.35 1.76
N VAL A 10 -14.87 -0.10 1.09
CA VAL A 10 -13.49 0.15 1.54
C VAL A 10 -13.21 1.65 1.59
N ILE A 11 -13.44 2.36 0.49
CA ILE A 11 -13.22 3.82 0.39
C ILE A 11 -14.07 4.57 1.42
N GLY A 12 -15.33 4.19 1.59
CA GLY A 12 -16.24 4.77 2.57
C GLY A 12 -15.80 4.55 4.02
N ALA A 13 -15.09 3.46 4.33
CA ALA A 13 -14.48 3.26 5.64
C ALA A 13 -13.26 4.16 5.84
N TYR A 14 -12.37 4.28 4.85
CA TYR A 14 -11.18 5.13 4.94
C TYR A 14 -11.51 6.64 4.99
N ARG A 15 -12.57 7.08 4.30
CA ARG A 15 -13.02 8.50 4.30
C ARG A 15 -13.83 8.90 5.54
N GLU A 16 -14.24 7.96 6.38
CA GLU A 16 -15.02 8.24 7.58
C GLU A 16 -14.17 8.98 8.62
N LYS A 17 -14.61 10.20 8.99
CA LYS A 17 -13.90 11.05 9.95
C LYS A 17 -13.89 10.45 11.35
N ASN A 18 -14.97 9.78 11.75
CA ASN A 18 -15.04 9.12 13.05
C ASN A 18 -14.36 7.74 12.99
N LYS A 19 -13.15 7.65 13.55
CA LYS A 19 -12.33 6.44 13.54
C LYS A 19 -13.00 5.19 14.13
N LYS A 20 -13.78 5.33 15.21
CA LYS A 20 -14.55 4.19 15.78
C LYS A 20 -15.62 3.69 14.81
N LYS A 21 -16.33 4.60 14.14
CA LYS A 21 -17.31 4.24 13.09
C LYS A 21 -16.61 3.63 11.88
N ALA A 22 -15.46 4.17 11.47
CA ALA A 22 -14.65 3.67 10.36
C ALA A 22 -14.19 2.22 10.60
N ALA A 23 -13.61 1.94 11.77
CA ALA A 23 -13.19 0.60 12.17
C ALA A 23 -14.36 -0.39 12.17
N LYS A 24 -15.53 0.02 12.67
CA LYS A 24 -16.75 -0.81 12.65
C LYS A 24 -17.22 -1.11 11.22
N LYS A 25 -17.19 -0.13 10.32
CA LYS A 25 -17.51 -0.32 8.89
C LYS A 25 -16.54 -1.31 8.23
N MET A 26 -15.23 -1.12 8.44
CA MET A 26 -14.20 -2.01 7.88
C MET A 26 -14.35 -3.43 8.43
N ARG A 27 -14.51 -3.61 9.75
CA ARG A 27 -14.71 -4.93 10.35
C ARG A 27 -15.91 -5.67 9.75
N ARG A 28 -17.05 -4.98 9.61
CA ARG A 28 -18.24 -5.54 8.96
C ARG A 28 -17.98 -5.96 7.51
N LEU A 29 -17.20 -5.18 6.77
CA LEU A 29 -16.82 -5.54 5.41
C LEU A 29 -15.95 -6.80 5.39
N ILE A 30 -14.92 -6.84 6.24
CA ILE A 30 -14.00 -7.99 6.35
C ILE A 30 -14.78 -9.27 6.68
N GLU A 31 -15.70 -9.22 7.65
CA GLU A 31 -16.55 -10.38 7.99
C GLU A 31 -17.45 -10.81 6.83
N ALA A 32 -18.06 -9.84 6.14
CA ALA A 32 -18.98 -10.10 5.03
C ALA A 32 -18.29 -10.79 3.84
N ILE A 33 -17.06 -10.39 3.52
CA ILE A 33 -16.31 -10.99 2.38
C ILE A 33 -15.34 -12.10 2.81
N GLY A 34 -15.15 -12.30 4.11
CA GLY A 34 -14.18 -13.26 4.67
C GLY A 34 -14.73 -14.66 4.96
N THR A 35 -16.04 -14.87 4.86
CA THR A 35 -16.71 -16.15 5.18
C THR A 35 -17.47 -16.77 4.00
N ALA A 36 -18.21 -15.96 3.22
CA ALA A 36 -19.23 -16.49 2.31
C ALA A 36 -19.30 -15.75 0.97
N VAL A 37 -18.17 -15.66 0.27
CA VAL A 37 -18.15 -15.15 -1.11
C VAL A 37 -18.37 -16.32 -2.08
N PRO A 38 -19.37 -16.25 -3.00
CA PRO A 38 -19.57 -17.25 -4.04
C PRO A 38 -18.28 -17.61 -4.78
N ALA A 39 -18.05 -18.90 -5.06
CA ALA A 39 -16.83 -19.39 -5.69
C ALA A 39 -16.54 -18.75 -7.07
N ALA A 40 -17.60 -18.34 -7.78
CA ALA A 40 -17.50 -17.62 -9.06
C ALA A 40 -16.79 -16.25 -8.95
N LEU A 41 -16.65 -15.69 -7.74
CA LEU A 41 -16.05 -14.38 -7.50
C LEU A 41 -14.64 -14.52 -6.92
N VAL A 42 -13.79 -15.19 -7.68
CA VAL A 42 -12.45 -15.63 -7.27
C VAL A 42 -11.64 -14.50 -6.64
N GLU A 43 -11.61 -13.31 -7.25
CA GLU A 43 -10.83 -12.17 -6.76
C GLU A 43 -11.35 -11.63 -5.42
N ILE A 44 -12.67 -11.54 -5.25
CA ILE A 44 -13.28 -11.07 -3.99
C ILE A 44 -13.05 -12.11 -2.89
N ALA A 45 -13.14 -13.40 -3.21
CA ALA A 45 -12.86 -14.47 -2.26
C ALA A 45 -11.39 -14.45 -1.81
N LYS A 46 -10.45 -14.21 -2.73
CA LYS A 46 -9.02 -14.06 -2.43
C LYS A 46 -8.74 -12.83 -1.58
N LEU A 47 -9.34 -11.69 -1.92
CA LEU A 47 -9.27 -10.47 -1.11
C LEU A 47 -9.82 -10.71 0.29
N GLY A 48 -11.00 -11.34 0.42
CA GLY A 48 -11.64 -11.60 1.70
C GLY A 48 -10.82 -12.50 2.61
N ARG A 49 -10.24 -13.60 2.09
CA ARG A 49 -9.28 -14.42 2.83
C ARG A 49 -8.10 -13.61 3.34
N THR A 50 -7.56 -12.73 2.50
CA THR A 50 -6.40 -11.89 2.84
C THR A 50 -6.75 -10.88 3.93
N LEU A 51 -7.86 -10.14 3.77
CA LEU A 51 -8.31 -9.16 4.75
C LEU A 51 -8.67 -9.79 6.09
N ARG A 52 -9.30 -10.98 6.09
CA ARG A 52 -9.59 -11.71 7.32
C ARG A 52 -8.31 -12.10 8.06
N ARG A 53 -7.33 -12.67 7.35
CA ARG A 53 -6.04 -13.07 7.94
C ARG A 53 -5.27 -11.88 8.51
N ARG A 54 -5.39 -10.69 7.89
CA ARG A 54 -4.69 -9.46 8.29
C ARG A 54 -5.62 -8.43 8.96
N ALA A 55 -6.73 -8.88 9.52
CA ALA A 55 -7.77 -7.98 10.03
C ALA A 55 -7.25 -7.05 11.13
N ALA A 56 -6.38 -7.56 12.01
CA ALA A 56 -5.74 -6.75 13.05
C ALA A 56 -4.96 -5.57 12.46
N ASP A 57 -4.07 -5.83 11.49
CA ASP A 57 -3.25 -4.79 10.85
C ASP A 57 -4.10 -3.75 10.12
N VAL A 58 -5.14 -4.20 9.40
CA VAL A 58 -6.04 -3.30 8.67
C VAL A 58 -6.84 -2.44 9.63
N LEU A 59 -7.28 -3.00 10.76
CA LEU A 59 -8.05 -2.25 11.76
C LEU A 59 -7.19 -1.28 12.56
N ALA A 60 -5.91 -1.60 12.78
CA ALA A 60 -4.95 -0.73 13.48
C ALA A 60 -4.82 0.66 12.82
N TYR A 61 -4.98 0.76 11.49
CA TYR A 61 -5.04 2.05 10.78
C TYR A 61 -6.07 3.02 11.37
N PHE A 62 -7.19 2.51 11.89
CA PHE A 62 -8.23 3.33 12.48
C PHE A 62 -7.98 3.67 13.95
N GLU A 63 -7.06 2.97 14.61
CA GLU A 63 -6.74 3.17 16.03
C GLU A 63 -5.57 4.14 16.20
N HIS A 64 -4.62 4.15 15.26
CA HIS A 64 -3.45 5.01 15.31
C HIS A 64 -3.67 6.34 14.56
N PRO A 65 -3.46 7.50 15.22
CA PRO A 65 -3.49 8.79 14.54
C PRO A 65 -2.26 8.95 13.63
N GLY A 66 -2.40 9.74 12.56
CA GLY A 66 -1.27 10.15 11.71
C GLY A 66 -0.73 9.10 10.74
N THR A 67 -1.34 7.92 10.64
CA THR A 67 -0.92 6.92 9.64
C THR A 67 -1.29 7.35 8.22
N SER A 68 -0.30 7.38 7.32
CA SER A 68 -0.50 7.65 5.90
C SER A 68 0.41 6.77 5.06
N ASN A 69 -0.04 6.44 3.84
CA ASN A 69 0.78 5.73 2.86
C ASN A 69 1.67 6.68 2.02
N GLY A 70 1.56 7.99 2.24
CA GLY A 70 2.22 9.02 1.44
C GLY A 70 3.74 8.88 1.38
N PRO A 71 4.45 8.67 2.50
CA PRO A 71 5.90 8.46 2.47
C PRO A 71 6.32 7.23 1.65
N THR A 72 5.59 6.13 1.79
CA THR A 72 5.83 4.89 1.03
C THR A 72 5.57 5.10 -0.45
N GLU A 73 4.46 5.76 -0.81
CA GLU A 73 4.11 6.09 -2.19
C GLU A 73 5.10 7.07 -2.83
N ALA A 74 5.59 8.05 -2.07
CA ALA A 74 6.62 8.97 -2.54
C ALA A 74 7.92 8.23 -2.90
N ILE A 75 8.32 7.24 -2.11
CA ILE A 75 9.48 6.39 -2.43
C ILE A 75 9.18 5.51 -3.65
N ASN A 76 8.03 4.84 -3.69
CA ASN A 76 7.66 3.97 -4.81
C ASN A 76 7.61 4.74 -6.14
N GLY A 77 7.01 5.94 -6.16
CA GLY A 77 6.98 6.78 -7.36
C GLY A 77 8.38 7.15 -7.87
N ARG A 78 9.34 7.42 -6.96
CA ARG A 78 10.75 7.65 -7.34
C ARG A 78 11.39 6.38 -7.94
N LEU A 79 11.12 5.21 -7.36
CA LEU A 79 11.64 3.93 -7.87
C LEU A 79 11.01 3.54 -9.21
N GLU A 80 9.74 3.86 -9.43
CA GLU A 80 9.06 3.67 -10.71
C GLU A 80 9.65 4.58 -11.79
N HIS A 81 9.85 5.86 -11.49
CA HIS A 81 10.52 6.80 -12.40
C HIS A 81 11.94 6.32 -12.76
N LEU A 82 12.71 5.88 -11.75
CA LEU A 82 14.04 5.30 -11.94
C LEU A 82 14.04 4.13 -12.93
N ARG A 83 13.09 3.20 -12.77
CA ARG A 83 12.92 2.04 -13.66
C ARG A 83 12.50 2.45 -15.07
N GLY A 84 11.63 3.46 -15.19
CA GLY A 84 11.21 4.02 -16.47
C GLY A 84 12.39 4.62 -17.25
N SER A 85 13.17 5.49 -16.61
CA SER A 85 14.34 6.13 -17.21
C SER A 85 15.46 5.15 -17.60
N ALA A 86 15.54 4.00 -16.91
CA ALA A 86 16.52 2.96 -17.20
C ALA A 86 16.05 1.89 -18.21
N LEU A 87 14.78 1.93 -18.66
CA LEU A 87 14.13 0.88 -19.46
C LEU A 87 14.17 -0.51 -18.77
N GLY A 88 14.10 -0.50 -17.44
CA GLY A 88 14.20 -1.68 -16.59
C GLY A 88 15.64 -2.05 -16.20
N PHE A 89 15.76 -3.03 -15.30
CA PHE A 89 17.04 -3.53 -14.83
C PHE A 89 17.07 -5.05 -14.93
N ARG A 90 18.20 -5.60 -15.37
CA ARG A 90 18.43 -7.05 -15.44
C ARG A 90 19.27 -7.58 -14.26
N ASN A 91 19.85 -6.66 -13.47
CA ASN A 91 20.75 -6.96 -12.35
C ASN A 91 20.39 -6.08 -11.14
N LEU A 92 20.29 -6.69 -9.96
CA LEU A 92 20.01 -6.02 -8.69
C LEU A 92 21.10 -5.02 -8.27
N ASP A 93 22.36 -5.30 -8.55
CA ASP A 93 23.49 -4.42 -8.22
C ASP A 93 23.40 -3.13 -9.03
N HIS A 94 23.11 -3.23 -10.34
CA HIS A 94 22.89 -2.06 -11.19
C HIS A 94 21.68 -1.24 -10.73
N TYR A 95 20.59 -1.91 -10.31
CA TYR A 95 19.42 -1.25 -9.75
C TYR A 95 19.76 -0.47 -8.47
N ARG A 96 20.51 -1.09 -7.54
CA ARG A 96 20.95 -0.46 -6.30
C ARG A 96 21.85 0.74 -6.55
N LEU A 97 22.88 0.58 -7.40
CA LEU A 97 23.80 1.68 -7.74
C LEU A 97 23.04 2.85 -8.36
N ARG A 98 22.13 2.60 -9.29
CA ARG A 98 21.34 3.66 -9.92
C ARG A 98 20.37 4.33 -8.94
N ALA A 99 19.75 3.56 -8.04
CA ALA A 99 18.89 4.10 -6.98
C ALA A 99 19.66 4.99 -6.00
N LEU A 100 20.87 4.57 -5.60
CA LEU A 100 21.76 5.38 -4.75
C LEU A 100 22.22 6.66 -5.46
N LEU A 101 22.50 6.61 -6.76
CA LEU A 101 22.85 7.79 -7.55
C LEU A 101 21.71 8.80 -7.61
N GLU A 102 20.51 8.34 -7.97
CA GLU A 102 19.32 9.20 -8.14
C GLU A 102 18.83 9.81 -6.81
N THR A 103 19.04 9.10 -5.71
CA THR A 103 18.63 9.57 -4.38
C THR A 103 19.70 10.41 -3.67
N GLY A 104 20.88 10.58 -4.27
CA GLY A 104 21.99 11.32 -3.67
C GLY A 104 22.79 10.55 -2.62
N GLY A 105 22.65 9.22 -2.54
CA GLY A 105 23.38 8.34 -1.63
C GLY A 105 24.91 8.35 -1.84
N PHE A 106 25.39 8.84 -2.99
CA PHE A 106 26.81 9.06 -3.25
C PHE A 106 27.33 10.46 -2.89
N ARG A 107 26.47 11.41 -2.50
CA ARG A 107 26.93 12.77 -2.12
C ARG A 107 28.02 12.76 -1.04
N PRO A 108 27.93 11.94 0.02
CA PRO A 108 29.00 11.85 1.02
C PRO A 108 30.33 11.31 0.46
N ALA A 109 30.28 10.46 -0.56
CA ALA A 109 31.47 9.82 -1.16
C ALA A 109 32.08 10.64 -2.31
N LEU A 110 31.25 11.35 -3.09
CA LEU A 110 31.65 12.12 -4.26
C LEU A 110 31.85 13.61 -3.98
N HIS A 111 31.22 14.13 -2.91
CA HIS A 111 31.26 15.55 -2.53
C HIS A 111 31.56 15.72 -1.04
N SER A 112 32.52 14.94 -0.53
CA SER A 112 32.91 14.93 0.90
C SER A 112 33.41 16.28 1.43
N GLY A 113 33.81 17.20 0.55
CA GLY A 113 34.31 18.54 0.89
C GLY A 113 33.30 19.69 0.77
N LEU A 114 32.06 19.43 0.34
CA LEU A 114 30.99 20.44 0.30
C LEU A 114 30.12 20.29 1.55
N ARG A 115 30.61 20.83 2.67
CA ARG A 115 29.82 21.08 3.88
C ARG A 115 29.53 22.56 3.99
#